data_AF-A0A820YFC7-F1
#
_entry.id   AF-A0A820YFC7-F1
#
_cell.length_a   1.000
_cell.length_b   1.000
_cell.length_c   1.000
_cell.angle_alpha   90.00
_cell.angle_beta   90.00
_cell.angle_gamma   90.00
#
_symmetry.space_group_name_H-M   'P 1'
#
loop_
_entity.id
_entity.type
_entity.pdbx_description
1 polymer ?
#
loop_
_entity_poly.entity_id
_entity_poly.type
_entity_poly.pdbx_seq_one_letter_code
_entity_poly.pdbx_strand_id
1 'polypeptide(L)'
;METYEVRNQANIQSYNKLMETLSSLLKGNILSWRQQEMAMSFLCLLLQKHVPIPSSCIHTFVDLLVHDNIELRKYAVKSIAAICRLQKPPRIYVEKSIDEVLHEHNNGSSTVIIRDECNPGDRDDNLWITIDGYKPPNTQAEWEQMCFLDKTFHGYYTWPKMIKYPMNKRARYTQNDMPEQVTIIYNRFIDKNFVIQSTNLMVSDENTDEINFNYVRYTMFKSLFRNFGHAFVDNFMEQLYVFIHEKTQEKQEDSHRVAAEIVAGMIRGSKYWTLEMEHGDPRRMYQLIDFIRTLINNQINSNTFTETSRWSLIQTLKMFQWRIPSIWCTIHEHAKELLDYSFKPVREHIAK
;
A
#
# COMPACT_ATOMS: atom_id res chain seq x y z
N MET A 1 40.96 13.66 13.04
CA MET A 1 39.51 13.87 12.82
C MET A 1 39.28 14.66 11.53
N GLU A 2 39.96 15.79 11.32
CA GLU A 2 39.92 16.61 10.09
C GLU A 2 40.10 15.84 8.77
N THR A 3 41.00 14.85 8.72
CA THR A 3 41.26 14.04 7.51
C THR A 3 40.10 13.16 7.07
N TYR A 4 39.25 12.70 8.02
CA TYR A 4 38.09 11.86 7.70
C TYR A 4 36.90 12.69 7.25
N GLU A 5 36.69 13.87 7.83
CA GLU A 5 35.61 14.78 7.43
C GLU A 5 35.83 15.30 6.01
N VAL A 6 37.05 15.73 5.69
CA VAL A 6 37.42 16.15 4.33
C VAL A 6 37.23 15.01 3.34
N ARG A 7 37.65 13.78 3.68
CA ARG A 7 37.45 12.61 2.83
C ARG A 7 35.96 12.30 2.63
N ASN A 8 35.15 12.41 3.67
CA ASN A 8 33.71 12.18 3.60
C ASN A 8 33.01 13.23 2.72
N GLN A 9 33.39 14.50 2.84
CA GLN A 9 32.90 15.57 1.98
C GLN A 9 33.27 15.32 0.52
N ALA A 10 34.52 14.94 0.23
CA ALA A 10 34.96 14.59 -1.12
C ALA A 10 34.18 13.39 -1.69
N ASN A 11 33.87 12.38 -0.87
CA ASN A 11 33.03 11.24 -1.26
C ASN A 11 31.59 11.68 -1.61
N ILE A 12 30.99 12.57 -0.81
CA ILE A 12 29.64 13.12 -1.08
C ILE A 12 29.64 13.91 -2.39
N GLN A 13 30.66 14.75 -2.62
CA GLN A 13 30.81 15.51 -3.86
C GLN A 13 30.95 14.60 -5.08
N SER A 14 31.77 13.54 -4.96
CA SER A 14 31.96 12.55 -6.04
C SER A 14 30.68 11.79 -6.35
N TYR A 15 29.94 11.39 -5.31
CA TYR A 15 28.64 10.74 -5.42
C TYR A 15 27.61 11.64 -6.12
N ASN A 16 27.45 12.88 -5.67
CA ASN A 16 26.52 13.84 -6.28
C ASN A 16 26.88 14.09 -7.75
N LYS A 17 28.16 14.34 -8.03
CA LYS A 17 28.66 14.54 -9.40
C LYS A 17 28.35 13.35 -10.30
N LEU A 18 28.52 12.12 -9.82
CA LEU A 18 28.20 10.92 -10.59
C LEU A 18 26.70 10.84 -10.90
N MET A 19 25.84 11.03 -9.90
CA MET A 19 24.39 11.01 -10.08
C MET A 19 23.91 12.09 -11.06
N GLU A 20 24.41 13.32 -10.92
CA GLU A 20 24.06 14.43 -11.80
C GLU A 20 24.55 14.20 -13.23
N THR A 21 25.75 13.65 -13.40
CA THR A 21 26.29 13.30 -14.72
C THR A 21 25.40 12.27 -15.40
N LEU A 22 25.06 11.17 -14.72
CA LEU A 22 24.15 10.14 -15.25
C LEU A 22 22.77 10.72 -15.59
N SER A 23 22.22 11.57 -14.72
CA SER A 23 20.95 12.28 -14.95
C SER A 23 21.01 13.18 -16.19
N SER A 24 22.10 13.92 -16.38
CA SER A 24 22.28 14.80 -17.55
C SER A 24 22.37 14.01 -18.86
N LEU A 25 23.07 12.86 -18.85
CA LEU A 25 23.20 11.98 -20.00
C LEU A 25 21.84 11.39 -20.43
N LEU A 26 20.99 11.06 -19.46
CA LEU A 26 19.62 10.60 -19.72
C LEU A 26 18.76 11.70 -20.37
N LYS A 27 18.93 12.98 -19.97
CA LYS A 27 18.18 14.11 -20.55
C LYS A 27 18.68 14.55 -21.92
N GLY A 28 19.96 14.34 -22.23
CA GLY A 28 20.60 14.90 -23.42
C GLY A 28 20.18 14.29 -24.75
N ASN A 29 19.45 13.16 -24.76
CA ASN A 29 19.11 12.39 -25.98
C ASN A 29 20.31 11.95 -26.84
N ILE A 30 21.54 12.03 -26.31
CA ILE A 30 22.78 11.63 -27.01
C ILE A 30 22.99 10.11 -26.91
N LEU A 31 22.44 9.50 -25.84
CA LEU A 31 22.59 8.07 -25.58
C LEU A 31 21.63 7.24 -26.45
N SER A 32 22.12 6.13 -26.98
CA SER A 32 21.27 5.06 -27.51
C SER A 32 20.36 4.48 -26.40
N TRP A 33 19.24 3.85 -26.78
CA TRP A 33 18.28 3.26 -25.83
C TRP A 33 18.95 2.30 -24.82
N ARG A 34 19.90 1.46 -25.27
CA ARG A 34 20.62 0.52 -24.40
C ARG A 34 21.56 1.23 -23.41
N GLN A 35 22.15 2.35 -23.83
CA GLN A 35 22.97 3.18 -22.96
C GLN A 35 22.11 3.96 -21.96
N GLN A 36 20.91 4.40 -22.36
CA GLN A 36 19.94 5.02 -21.45
C GLN A 36 19.51 4.02 -20.36
N GLU A 37 19.16 2.79 -20.72
CA GLU A 37 18.81 1.75 -19.76
C GLU A 37 19.97 1.44 -18.80
N MET A 38 21.20 1.37 -19.31
CA MET A 38 22.40 1.18 -18.49
C MET A 38 22.60 2.35 -17.51
N ALA A 39 22.57 3.59 -18.00
CA ALA A 39 22.70 4.78 -17.17
C ALA A 39 21.60 4.84 -16.09
N MET A 40 20.37 4.50 -16.45
CA MET A 40 19.24 4.44 -15.52
C MET A 40 19.44 3.36 -14.45
N SER A 41 19.93 2.18 -14.84
CA SER A 41 20.24 1.09 -13.89
C SER A 41 21.29 1.51 -12.87
N PHE A 42 22.36 2.20 -13.31
CA PHE A 42 23.39 2.73 -12.42
C PHE A 42 22.82 3.82 -11.50
N LEU A 43 22.00 4.73 -12.03
CA LEU A 43 21.38 5.78 -11.23
C LEU A 43 20.45 5.19 -10.14
N CYS A 44 19.73 4.10 -10.44
CA CYS A 44 18.92 3.37 -9.45
C CYS A 44 19.76 2.76 -8.33
N LEU A 45 20.95 2.23 -8.63
CA LEU A 45 21.86 1.63 -7.64
C LEU A 45 22.44 2.67 -6.68
N LEU A 46 22.49 3.93 -7.08
CA LEU A 46 22.99 5.04 -6.26
C LEU A 46 21.97 5.55 -5.25
N LEU A 47 20.71 5.09 -5.28
CA LEU A 47 19.70 5.50 -4.30
C LEU A 47 20.03 4.97 -2.90
N GLN A 48 20.36 5.87 -1.97
CA GLN A 48 20.72 5.52 -0.59
C GLN A 48 20.07 6.45 0.44
N LYS A 49 20.06 5.99 1.72
CA LYS A 49 19.37 6.67 2.83
C LYS A 49 20.15 7.85 3.40
N HIS A 50 21.47 7.80 3.39
CA HIS A 50 22.31 8.69 4.20
C HIS A 50 22.64 10.03 3.53
N VAL A 51 22.50 10.12 2.20
CA VAL A 51 22.79 11.33 1.43
C VAL A 51 21.52 11.74 0.68
N PRO A 52 21.10 13.01 0.77
CA PRO A 52 19.99 13.52 -0.03
C PRO A 52 20.25 13.32 -1.52
N ILE A 53 19.22 12.88 -2.24
CA ILE A 53 19.31 12.69 -3.68
C ILE A 53 19.32 14.08 -4.35
N PRO A 54 20.23 14.34 -5.31
CA PRO A 54 20.21 15.60 -6.05
C PRO A 54 18.87 15.84 -6.76
N SER A 55 18.35 17.06 -6.69
CA SER A 55 17.04 17.44 -7.25
C SER A 55 16.92 17.16 -8.74
N SER A 56 18.00 17.38 -9.49
CA SER A 56 18.09 17.09 -10.93
C SER A 56 17.79 15.63 -11.27
N CYS A 57 18.25 14.70 -10.43
CA CYS A 57 18.01 13.27 -10.55
C CYS A 57 16.56 12.91 -10.24
N ILE A 58 15.94 13.55 -9.25
CA ILE A 58 14.53 13.33 -8.92
C ILE A 58 13.64 13.77 -10.08
N HIS A 59 13.93 14.92 -10.69
CA HIS A 59 13.28 15.33 -11.93
C HIS A 59 13.42 14.25 -13.01
N THR A 60 14.63 13.73 -13.26
CA THR A 60 14.82 12.63 -14.22
C THR A 60 13.94 11.42 -13.89
N PHE A 61 13.91 10.95 -12.64
CA PHE A 61 13.09 9.80 -12.28
C PHE A 61 11.60 10.03 -12.48
N VAL A 62 11.11 11.23 -12.14
CA VAL A 62 9.70 11.60 -12.27
C VAL A 62 9.31 11.76 -13.74
N ASP A 63 10.12 12.46 -14.53
CA ASP A 63 9.86 12.71 -15.95
C ASP A 63 9.89 11.40 -16.76
N LEU A 64 10.73 10.45 -16.36
CA LEU A 64 10.81 9.14 -17.02
C LEU A 64 9.57 8.26 -16.82
N LEU A 65 8.64 8.60 -15.93
CA LEU A 65 7.36 7.87 -15.79
C LEU A 65 6.47 7.98 -17.03
N VAL A 66 6.66 9.03 -17.84
CA VAL A 66 5.90 9.27 -19.08
C VAL A 66 6.78 9.16 -20.34
N HIS A 67 7.96 8.58 -20.21
CA HIS A 67 8.90 8.41 -21.32
C HIS A 67 8.45 7.30 -22.28
N ASP A 68 8.74 7.41 -23.58
CA ASP A 68 8.27 6.46 -24.60
C ASP A 68 8.86 5.04 -24.46
N ASN A 69 10.11 4.93 -24.01
CA ASN A 69 10.73 3.64 -23.68
C ASN A 69 10.14 3.05 -22.38
N ILE A 70 9.45 1.91 -22.52
CA ILE A 70 8.88 1.09 -21.47
C ILE A 70 9.86 0.70 -20.35
N GLU A 71 11.08 0.30 -20.68
CA GLU A 71 12.04 -0.15 -19.67
C GLU A 71 12.47 1.02 -18.77
N LEU A 72 12.61 2.22 -19.34
CA LEU A 72 12.86 3.43 -18.56
C LEU A 72 11.68 3.78 -17.65
N ARG A 73 10.43 3.59 -18.09
CA ARG A 73 9.24 3.73 -17.22
C ARG A 73 9.26 2.73 -16.07
N LYS A 74 9.61 1.47 -16.32
CA LYS A 74 9.73 0.44 -15.26
C LYS A 74 10.78 0.82 -14.22
N TYR A 75 11.95 1.30 -14.66
CA TYR A 75 12.96 1.83 -13.75
C TYR A 75 12.47 3.06 -12.98
N ALA A 76 11.75 3.96 -13.63
CA ALA A 76 11.17 5.15 -13.00
C ALA A 76 10.18 4.77 -11.89
N VAL A 77 9.24 3.85 -12.14
CA VAL A 77 8.29 3.35 -11.13
C VAL A 77 9.04 2.77 -9.91
N LYS A 78 10.05 1.92 -10.16
CA LYS A 78 10.89 1.35 -9.09
C LYS A 78 11.61 2.45 -8.30
N SER A 79 12.12 3.46 -8.99
CA SER A 79 12.86 4.58 -8.40
C SER A 79 11.96 5.46 -7.54
N ILE A 80 10.79 5.86 -8.03
CA ILE A 80 9.82 6.63 -7.24
C ILE A 80 9.38 5.86 -5.99
N ALA A 81 9.12 4.56 -6.12
CA ALA A 81 8.81 3.71 -4.97
C ALA A 81 9.96 3.65 -3.94
N ALA A 82 11.22 3.61 -4.41
CA ALA A 82 12.41 3.62 -3.56
C ALA A 82 12.61 4.98 -2.89
N ILE A 83 12.55 6.08 -3.64
CA ILE A 83 12.69 7.46 -3.14
C ILE A 83 11.65 7.74 -2.06
N CYS A 84 10.38 7.42 -2.30
CA CYS A 84 9.33 7.57 -1.30
C CYS A 84 9.59 6.71 -0.05
N ARG A 85 10.27 5.55 -0.20
CA ARG A 85 10.67 4.71 0.95
C ARG A 85 11.82 5.32 1.74
N LEU A 86 12.79 5.94 1.07
CA LEU A 86 13.89 6.66 1.71
C LEU A 86 13.39 7.88 2.48
N GLN A 87 12.40 8.58 1.92
CA GLN A 87 11.76 9.76 2.51
C GLN A 87 10.55 9.43 3.40
N LYS A 88 10.38 8.16 3.78
CA LYS A 88 9.23 7.69 4.56
C LYS A 88 9.20 8.41 5.93
N PRO A 89 8.16 9.21 6.25
CA PRO A 89 8.07 9.91 7.53
C PRO A 89 8.18 8.93 8.71
N PRO A 90 8.69 9.30 9.90
CA PRO A 90 8.78 8.38 11.03
C PRO A 90 7.39 7.92 11.51
N ARG A 91 7.35 6.87 12.34
CA ARG A 91 6.13 6.44 13.04
C ARG A 91 6.28 6.79 14.51
N ILE A 92 5.19 7.24 15.12
CA ILE A 92 5.10 7.41 16.56
C ILE A 92 4.56 6.10 17.13
N TYR A 93 5.22 5.59 18.17
CA TYR A 93 4.84 4.34 18.83
C TYR A 93 4.37 4.64 20.24
N VAL A 94 3.37 3.90 20.67
CA VAL A 94 2.92 3.82 22.05
C VAL A 94 3.35 2.45 22.58
N GLU A 95 3.83 2.44 23.82
CA GLU A 95 4.20 1.23 24.54
C GLU A 95 3.44 1.24 25.86
N LYS A 96 2.60 0.22 26.08
CA LYS A 96 1.75 0.06 27.27
C LYS A 96 1.89 -1.34 27.82
N SER A 97 1.64 -1.51 29.12
CA SER A 97 1.43 -2.84 29.68
C SER A 97 0.12 -3.43 29.13
N ILE A 98 0.04 -4.76 29.02
CA ILE A 98 -1.21 -5.40 28.61
C ILE A 98 -2.36 -5.07 29.58
N ASP A 99 -2.07 -4.94 30.87
CA ASP A 99 -3.07 -4.63 31.89
C ASP A 99 -3.70 -3.25 31.65
N GLU A 100 -2.88 -2.25 31.30
CA GLU A 100 -3.38 -0.92 30.91
C GLU A 100 -4.29 -0.99 29.68
N VAL A 101 -3.87 -1.71 28.63
CA VAL A 101 -4.66 -1.84 27.40
C VAL A 101 -6.01 -2.49 27.69
N LEU A 102 -6.05 -3.55 28.49
CA LEU A 102 -7.29 -4.24 28.81
C LEU A 102 -8.17 -3.43 29.75
N HIS A 103 -7.58 -2.71 30.70
CA HIS A 103 -8.32 -1.79 31.57
C HIS A 103 -9.02 -0.69 30.74
N GLU A 104 -8.37 -0.16 29.71
CA GLU A 104 -8.96 0.80 28.77
C GLU A 104 -10.14 0.21 27.98
N HIS A 105 -10.05 -1.05 27.55
CA HIS A 105 -11.12 -1.71 26.77
C HIS A 105 -12.29 -2.19 27.64
N ASN A 106 -12.03 -2.51 28.91
CA ASN A 106 -13.03 -3.01 29.86
C ASN A 106 -13.70 -1.90 30.70
N ASN A 107 -13.57 -0.63 30.29
CA ASN A 107 -14.09 0.54 31.04
C ASN A 107 -13.67 0.57 32.51
N GLY A 108 -12.45 0.10 32.81
CA GLY A 108 -11.93 0.04 34.18
C GLY A 108 -12.43 -1.11 35.05
N SER A 109 -13.18 -2.06 34.48
CA SER A 109 -13.49 -3.31 35.18
C SER A 109 -12.22 -4.15 35.29
N SER A 110 -11.78 -4.42 36.53
CA SER A 110 -10.56 -5.16 36.82
C SER A 110 -10.76 -6.65 36.57
N THR A 111 -10.72 -7.08 35.31
CA THR A 111 -10.51 -8.49 34.99
C THR A 111 -9.06 -8.84 35.31
N VAL A 112 -8.85 -9.40 36.49
CA VAL A 112 -7.57 -10.02 36.87
C VAL A 112 -7.33 -11.16 35.88
N ILE A 113 -6.44 -10.97 34.91
CA ILE A 113 -5.97 -12.08 34.10
C ILE A 113 -5.13 -12.96 35.00
N ILE A 114 -5.64 -14.13 35.34
CA ILE A 114 -4.84 -15.18 35.96
C ILE A 114 -3.83 -15.63 34.89
N ARG A 115 -2.61 -15.12 34.98
CA ARG A 115 -1.54 -15.33 33.98
C ARG A 115 -0.88 -16.72 34.06
N ASP A 116 -1.19 -17.49 35.09
CA ASP A 116 -0.45 -18.70 35.42
C ASP A 116 -0.85 -19.92 34.57
N GLU A 117 -2.00 -19.87 33.88
CA GLU A 117 -2.41 -20.93 32.96
C GLU A 117 -2.51 -20.39 31.53
N CYS A 118 -1.67 -20.93 30.66
CA CYS A 118 -1.73 -20.65 29.23
C CYS A 118 -3.01 -21.25 28.65
N ASN A 119 -3.95 -20.41 28.24
CA ASN A 119 -5.21 -20.83 27.60
C ASN A 119 -5.29 -20.27 26.16
N PRO A 120 -4.76 -20.97 25.14
CA PRO A 120 -4.81 -20.51 23.76
C PRO A 120 -6.24 -20.52 23.19
N GLY A 121 -6.55 -19.58 22.29
CA GLY A 121 -7.82 -19.55 21.57
C GLY A 121 -8.60 -18.26 21.78
N ASP A 122 -9.90 -18.31 21.49
CA ASP A 122 -10.82 -17.18 21.62
C ASP A 122 -11.19 -16.98 23.09
N ARG A 123 -10.99 -15.77 23.61
CA ARG A 123 -11.16 -15.43 25.03
C ARG A 123 -11.74 -14.04 25.20
N ASP A 124 -12.40 -13.80 26.33
CA ASP A 124 -12.99 -12.48 26.62
C ASP A 124 -11.95 -11.35 26.58
N ASP A 125 -10.72 -11.62 27.02
CA ASP A 125 -9.62 -10.65 27.05
C ASP A 125 -9.03 -10.32 25.66
N ASN A 126 -9.30 -11.14 24.64
CA ASN A 126 -8.83 -10.93 23.28
C ASN A 126 -9.95 -10.65 22.26
N LEU A 127 -11.22 -10.64 22.69
CA LEU A 127 -12.37 -10.34 21.85
C LEU A 127 -12.25 -8.97 21.17
N TRP A 128 -11.69 -7.97 21.84
CA TRP A 128 -11.55 -6.60 21.30
C TRP A 128 -10.65 -6.47 20.06
N ILE A 129 -9.76 -7.44 19.80
CA ILE A 129 -8.94 -7.48 18.57
C ILE A 129 -9.53 -8.33 17.44
N THR A 130 -10.65 -8.98 17.69
CA THR A 130 -11.43 -9.67 16.65
C THR A 130 -12.44 -8.72 16.03
N ILE A 131 -12.99 -9.08 14.86
CA ILE A 131 -14.03 -8.28 14.22
C ILE A 131 -15.32 -8.20 15.05
N ASP A 132 -15.56 -9.20 15.90
CA ASP A 132 -16.78 -9.32 16.70
C ASP A 132 -16.76 -8.42 17.93
N GLY A 133 -15.58 -8.20 18.51
CA GLY A 133 -15.40 -7.24 19.59
C GLY A 133 -14.94 -5.85 19.15
N TYR A 134 -14.69 -5.65 17.85
CA TYR A 134 -14.20 -4.37 17.32
C TYR A 134 -15.26 -3.28 17.46
N LYS A 135 -14.90 -2.20 18.15
CA LYS A 135 -15.72 -0.98 18.27
C LYS A 135 -15.02 0.16 17.54
N PRO A 136 -15.56 0.67 16.42
CA PRO A 136 -14.91 1.73 15.68
C PRO A 136 -14.89 3.02 16.50
N PRO A 137 -13.76 3.76 16.51
CA PRO A 137 -13.68 5.03 17.22
C PRO A 137 -14.42 6.10 16.42
N ASN A 138 -15.08 7.01 17.13
CA ASN A 138 -15.95 8.02 16.53
C ASN A 138 -15.26 9.38 16.42
N THR A 139 -14.32 9.66 17.33
CA THR A 139 -13.56 10.91 17.37
C THR A 139 -12.13 10.75 16.88
N GLN A 140 -11.51 11.84 16.42
CA GLN A 140 -10.09 11.84 16.02
C GLN A 140 -9.18 11.43 17.19
N ALA A 141 -9.47 11.90 18.41
CA ALA A 141 -8.71 11.56 19.61
C ALA A 141 -8.76 10.05 19.91
N GLU A 142 -9.96 9.45 19.86
CA GLU A 142 -10.13 8.01 20.01
C GLU A 142 -9.37 7.24 18.92
N TRP A 143 -9.47 7.67 17.65
CA TRP A 143 -8.79 7.03 16.54
C TRP A 143 -7.26 7.04 16.72
N GLU A 144 -6.66 8.18 17.07
CA GLU A 144 -5.21 8.29 17.23
C GLU A 144 -4.66 7.41 18.35
N GLN A 145 -5.43 7.21 19.42
CA GLN A 145 -5.03 6.43 20.60
C GLN A 145 -5.40 4.95 20.50
N MET A 146 -6.31 4.58 19.60
CA MET A 146 -6.80 3.21 19.47
C MET A 146 -5.67 2.20 19.18
N CYS A 147 -5.67 1.10 19.91
CA CYS A 147 -4.67 0.06 19.78
C CYS A 147 -4.94 -0.84 18.57
N PHE A 148 -4.39 -0.51 17.40
CA PHE A 148 -4.44 -1.41 16.24
C PHE A 148 -3.23 -2.35 16.20
N LEU A 149 -3.45 -3.59 16.63
CA LEU A 149 -2.47 -4.67 16.49
C LEU A 149 -2.54 -5.25 15.08
N ASP A 150 -1.50 -5.07 14.26
CA ASP A 150 -1.52 -5.54 12.87
C ASP A 150 -1.08 -6.99 12.70
N LYS A 151 -0.44 -7.59 13.71
CA LYS A 151 0.01 -8.98 13.66
C LYS A 151 -0.97 -9.89 14.37
N THR A 152 -1.41 -10.92 13.67
CA THR A 152 -2.41 -11.90 14.13
C THR A 152 -1.93 -12.75 15.29
N PHE A 153 -0.62 -12.84 15.58
CA PHE A 153 -0.13 -13.66 16.69
C PHE A 153 -0.41 -13.08 18.09
N HIS A 154 -0.68 -11.78 18.22
CA HIS A 154 -0.89 -11.16 19.53
C HIS A 154 -2.18 -11.63 20.17
N GLY A 155 -2.10 -12.15 21.39
CA GLY A 155 -3.27 -12.50 22.18
C GLY A 155 -3.91 -13.84 21.80
N TYR A 156 -3.40 -14.60 20.83
CA TYR A 156 -3.95 -15.94 20.56
C TYR A 156 -3.52 -16.94 21.63
N TYR A 157 -2.20 -17.14 21.78
CA TYR A 157 -1.62 -18.10 22.72
C TYR A 157 -1.53 -17.50 24.14
N THR A 158 -0.87 -16.35 24.25
CA THR A 158 -0.76 -15.54 25.46
C THR A 158 -0.43 -14.10 25.09
N TRP A 159 -0.55 -13.17 26.03
CA TRP A 159 -0.16 -11.77 25.84
C TRP A 159 1.30 -11.52 26.23
N PRO A 160 2.03 -10.68 25.48
CA PRO A 160 3.30 -10.16 25.99
C PRO A 160 3.04 -9.20 27.15
N LYS A 161 4.03 -9.06 28.05
CA LYS A 161 3.94 -8.12 29.19
C LYS A 161 3.74 -6.67 28.73
N MET A 162 4.44 -6.30 27.66
CA MET A 162 4.39 -4.98 27.03
C MET A 162 3.94 -5.14 25.59
N ILE A 163 3.06 -4.24 25.15
CA ILE A 163 2.62 -4.14 23.77
C ILE A 163 3.11 -2.82 23.20
N LYS A 164 3.82 -2.92 22.07
CA LYS A 164 4.27 -1.77 21.29
C LYS A 164 3.48 -1.70 20.00
N TYR A 165 2.70 -0.64 19.83
CA TYR A 165 1.88 -0.41 18.65
C TYR A 165 2.06 1.01 18.10
N PRO A 166 1.96 1.22 16.79
CA PRO A 166 2.00 2.55 16.21
C PRO A 166 0.73 3.33 16.55
N MET A 167 0.85 4.63 16.85
CA MET A 167 -0.32 5.51 16.86
C MET A 167 -0.96 5.54 15.47
N ASN A 168 -2.27 5.74 15.40
CA ASN A 168 -2.98 5.90 14.12
C ASN A 168 -2.86 7.33 13.57
N LYS A 169 -1.68 7.90 13.78
CA LYS A 169 -1.23 9.19 13.31
C LYS A 169 0.17 9.04 12.78
N ARG A 170 0.43 9.70 11.66
CA ARG A 170 1.77 9.81 11.12
C ARG A 170 1.99 11.21 10.61
N ALA A 171 3.15 11.78 10.95
CA ALA A 171 3.64 12.96 10.26
C ALA A 171 3.67 12.68 8.75
N ARG A 172 3.24 13.67 7.96
CA ARG A 172 3.24 13.64 6.50
C ARG A 172 3.79 14.95 6.03
N TYR A 173 4.24 14.95 4.78
CA TYR A 173 4.61 16.20 4.18
C TYR A 173 3.36 16.99 3.78
N THR A 174 3.30 18.24 4.20
CA THR A 174 2.31 19.25 3.81
C THR A 174 2.94 20.23 2.83
N GLN A 175 2.13 21.02 2.13
CA GLN A 175 2.66 22.06 1.23
C GLN A 175 3.65 23.01 1.89
N ASN A 176 3.57 23.19 3.21
CA ASN A 176 4.39 24.12 3.98
C ASN A 176 5.68 23.50 4.54
N ASP A 177 5.83 22.17 4.55
CA ASP A 177 6.93 21.48 5.23
C ASP A 177 7.71 20.48 4.36
N MET A 178 7.50 20.51 3.03
CA MET A 178 8.18 19.62 2.09
C MET A 178 9.64 20.03 1.85
N PRO A 179 10.60 19.11 2.04
CA PRO A 179 11.93 19.26 1.46
C PRO A 179 11.85 19.38 -0.06
N GLU A 180 12.82 20.07 -0.67
CA GLU A 180 12.88 20.29 -2.13
C GLU A 180 12.64 19.01 -2.94
N GLN A 181 13.28 17.90 -2.54
CA GLN A 181 13.16 16.60 -3.18
C GLN A 181 11.73 16.04 -3.16
N VAL A 182 10.99 16.31 -2.09
CA VAL A 182 9.62 15.84 -1.91
C VAL A 182 8.66 16.72 -2.71
N THR A 183 8.92 18.03 -2.75
CA THR A 183 8.16 19.02 -3.52
C THR A 183 8.13 18.67 -5.01
N ILE A 184 9.23 18.18 -5.58
CA ILE A 184 9.30 17.78 -7.00
C ILE A 184 8.29 16.66 -7.30
N ILE A 185 8.24 15.63 -6.44
CA ILE A 185 7.30 14.52 -6.60
C ILE A 185 5.87 15.03 -6.41
N TYR A 186 5.63 15.86 -5.39
CA TYR A 186 4.32 16.43 -5.12
C TYR A 186 3.77 17.22 -6.31
N ASN A 187 4.55 18.16 -6.83
CA ASN A 187 4.16 19.04 -7.93
C ASN A 187 3.86 18.26 -9.21
N ARG A 188 4.47 17.08 -9.41
CA ARG A 188 4.15 16.26 -10.57
C ARG A 188 2.89 15.44 -10.39
N PHE A 189 2.68 14.83 -9.22
CA PHE A 189 1.51 13.98 -8.99
C PHE A 189 0.22 14.76 -8.68
N ILE A 190 0.32 16.05 -8.33
CA ILE A 190 -0.83 16.95 -8.25
C ILE A 190 -1.32 17.37 -9.65
N ASP A 191 -0.45 17.33 -10.68
CA ASP A 191 -0.83 17.57 -12.06
C ASP A 191 -1.66 16.39 -12.60
N LYS A 192 -2.96 16.64 -12.76
CA LYS A 192 -3.93 15.68 -13.29
C LYS A 192 -3.52 15.11 -14.65
N ASN A 193 -2.98 15.93 -15.56
CA ASN A 193 -2.61 15.46 -16.89
C ASN A 193 -1.45 14.47 -16.82
N PHE A 194 -0.49 14.71 -15.93
CA PHE A 194 0.59 13.77 -15.68
C PHE A 194 0.10 12.44 -15.10
N VAL A 195 -0.83 12.47 -14.14
CA VAL A 195 -1.42 11.24 -13.58
C VAL A 195 -2.15 10.45 -14.66
N ILE A 196 -2.97 11.11 -15.49
CA ILE A 196 -3.68 10.47 -16.60
C ILE A 196 -2.67 9.85 -17.59
N GLN A 197 -1.67 10.62 -18.03
CA GLN A 197 -0.69 10.15 -19.00
C GLN A 197 0.12 8.96 -18.46
N SER A 198 0.68 9.09 -17.25
CA SER A 198 1.53 8.04 -16.66
C SER A 198 0.75 6.76 -16.40
N THR A 199 -0.48 6.84 -15.91
CA THR A 199 -1.30 5.65 -15.66
C THR A 199 -1.81 5.00 -16.96
N ASN A 200 -2.16 5.77 -17.99
CA ASN A 200 -2.51 5.22 -19.30
C ASN A 200 -1.32 4.47 -19.94
N LEU A 201 -0.10 4.98 -19.78
CA LEU A 201 1.10 4.26 -20.22
C LEU A 201 1.28 2.93 -19.47
N MET A 202 0.92 2.86 -18.17
CA MET A 202 0.95 1.60 -17.41
C MET A 202 -0.09 0.56 -17.88
N VAL A 203 -1.18 1.00 -18.50
CA VAL A 203 -2.14 0.10 -19.17
C VAL A 203 -1.48 -0.50 -20.42
N SER A 204 -0.75 0.31 -21.19
CA SER A 204 -0.10 -0.11 -22.44
C SER A 204 1.28 -0.76 -22.28
N ASP A 205 1.80 -0.85 -21.06
CA ASP A 205 3.15 -1.36 -20.76
C ASP A 205 3.27 -2.89 -20.83
N GLU A 206 2.19 -3.66 -20.92
CA GLU A 206 2.33 -5.11 -20.95
C GLU A 206 2.66 -5.61 -22.35
N ASN A 207 3.67 -6.47 -22.39
CA ASN A 207 4.13 -7.14 -23.61
C ASN A 207 3.90 -8.65 -23.54
N THR A 208 3.14 -9.13 -22.54
CA THR A 208 2.93 -10.56 -22.27
C THR A 208 1.48 -10.94 -22.43
N ASP A 209 1.23 -12.14 -22.96
CA ASP A 209 -0.11 -12.74 -23.07
C ASP A 209 -0.77 -13.00 -21.69
N GLU A 210 0.00 -12.89 -20.60
CA GLU A 210 -0.48 -13.03 -19.23
C GLU A 210 -0.55 -11.67 -18.51
N ILE A 211 -1.73 -11.36 -17.97
CA ILE A 211 -1.99 -10.17 -17.16
C ILE A 211 -1.75 -10.50 -15.69
N ASN A 212 -0.69 -9.91 -15.12
CA ASN A 212 -0.29 -10.15 -13.74
C ASN A 212 -0.29 -8.86 -12.92
N PHE A 213 -0.75 -8.92 -11.67
CA PHE A 213 -0.67 -7.79 -10.75
C PHE A 213 0.78 -7.33 -10.54
N ASN A 214 1.07 -6.07 -10.87
CA ASN A 214 2.42 -5.54 -10.78
C ASN A 214 2.73 -5.04 -9.36
N TYR A 215 3.48 -5.84 -8.59
CA TYR A 215 3.87 -5.51 -7.22
C TYR A 215 4.72 -4.22 -7.11
N VAL A 216 5.47 -3.87 -8.15
CA VAL A 216 6.33 -2.67 -8.15
C VAL A 216 5.47 -1.41 -8.29
N ARG A 217 4.51 -1.38 -9.21
CA ARG A 217 3.52 -0.30 -9.36
C ARG A 217 2.69 -0.12 -8.09
N TYR A 218 2.14 -1.21 -7.55
CA TYR A 218 1.49 -1.19 -6.25
C TYR A 218 2.36 -0.58 -5.15
N THR A 219 3.65 -0.94 -5.09
CA THR A 219 4.56 -0.40 -4.07
C THR A 219 4.83 1.10 -4.25
N MET A 220 4.82 1.59 -5.49
CA MET A 220 4.87 3.02 -5.80
C MET A 220 3.62 3.73 -5.26
N PHE A 221 2.42 3.30 -5.68
CA PHE A 221 1.14 3.89 -5.22
C PHE A 221 1.02 3.86 -3.70
N LYS A 222 1.27 2.71 -3.07
CA LYS A 222 1.33 2.59 -1.60
C LYS A 222 2.25 3.61 -0.96
N SER A 223 3.38 3.90 -1.58
CA SER A 223 4.36 4.83 -1.02
C SER A 223 3.96 6.29 -1.23
N LEU A 224 3.28 6.62 -2.33
CA LEU A 224 2.70 7.94 -2.57
C LEU A 224 1.64 8.26 -1.49
N PHE A 225 0.60 7.44 -1.37
CA PHE A 225 -0.49 7.65 -0.39
C PHE A 225 -0.01 7.57 1.07
N ARG A 226 1.08 6.84 1.34
CA ARG A 226 1.71 6.83 2.66
C ARG A 226 2.40 8.15 3.00
N ASN A 227 3.10 8.75 2.04
CA ASN A 227 3.95 9.92 2.26
C ASN A 227 3.16 11.23 2.16
N PHE A 228 2.25 11.32 1.18
CA PHE A 228 1.49 12.53 0.84
C PHE A 228 0.04 12.50 1.31
N GLY A 229 -0.41 11.39 1.91
CA GLY A 229 -1.78 11.28 2.40
C GLY A 229 -2.81 11.36 1.28
N HIS A 230 -3.86 12.15 1.49
CA HIS A 230 -4.98 12.28 0.56
C HIS A 230 -4.73 13.27 -0.58
N ALA A 231 -3.54 13.88 -0.67
CA ALA A 231 -3.27 14.96 -1.62
C ALA A 231 -3.53 14.62 -3.10
N PHE A 232 -3.43 13.34 -3.47
CA PHE A 232 -3.65 12.89 -4.86
C PHE A 232 -4.92 12.04 -5.01
N VAL A 233 -5.73 11.90 -3.95
CA VAL A 233 -6.90 10.99 -3.97
C VAL A 233 -7.83 11.36 -5.10
N ASP A 234 -8.19 12.63 -5.26
CA ASP A 234 -9.14 13.05 -6.29
C ASP A 234 -8.63 12.74 -7.71
N ASN A 235 -7.37 13.08 -8.00
CA ASN A 235 -6.73 12.77 -9.28
C ASN A 235 -6.77 11.26 -9.61
N PHE A 236 -6.50 10.41 -8.62
CA PHE A 236 -6.53 8.95 -8.81
C PHE A 236 -7.97 8.39 -8.83
N MET A 237 -8.91 8.95 -8.07
CA MET A 237 -10.30 8.52 -8.05
C MET A 237 -10.99 8.76 -9.39
N GLU A 238 -10.73 9.90 -10.03
CA GLU A 238 -11.23 10.16 -11.37
C GLU A 238 -10.68 9.15 -12.39
N GLN A 239 -9.39 8.84 -12.31
CA GLN A 239 -8.77 7.87 -13.22
C GLN A 239 -9.23 6.43 -12.96
N LEU A 240 -9.47 6.06 -11.70
CA LEU A 240 -10.10 4.79 -11.33
C LEU A 240 -11.49 4.66 -11.95
N TYR A 241 -12.28 5.73 -11.94
CA TYR A 241 -13.60 5.74 -12.57
C TYR A 241 -13.48 5.45 -14.07
N VAL A 242 -12.52 6.06 -14.77
CA VAL A 242 -12.25 5.78 -16.19
C VAL A 242 -11.89 4.32 -16.42
N PHE A 243 -10.91 3.78 -15.67
CA PHE A 243 -10.43 2.42 -15.87
C PHE A 243 -11.47 1.34 -15.59
N ILE A 244 -12.35 1.55 -14.63
CA ILE A 244 -13.38 0.58 -14.24
C ILE A 244 -14.56 0.56 -15.21
N HIS A 245 -14.77 1.66 -15.92
CA HIS A 245 -15.80 1.78 -16.96
C HIS A 245 -15.22 1.61 -18.37
N GLU A 246 -13.97 1.15 -18.50
CA GLU A 246 -13.38 0.80 -19.79
C GLU A 246 -14.14 -0.37 -20.42
N LYS A 247 -14.60 -0.17 -21.66
CA LYS A 247 -15.43 -1.13 -22.41
C LYS A 247 -14.71 -1.69 -23.64
N THR A 248 -13.56 -1.12 -23.99
CA THR A 248 -12.75 -1.60 -25.10
C THR A 248 -12.12 -2.93 -24.71
N GLN A 249 -12.51 -4.01 -25.38
CA GLN A 249 -12.06 -5.37 -25.05
C GLN A 249 -10.53 -5.48 -24.94
N GLU A 250 -9.80 -4.82 -25.85
CA GLU A 250 -8.33 -4.83 -25.89
C GLU A 250 -7.66 -4.15 -24.69
N LYS A 251 -8.35 -3.25 -23.98
CA LYS A 251 -7.77 -2.46 -22.87
C LYS A 251 -8.40 -2.76 -21.53
N GLN A 252 -9.55 -3.43 -21.51
CA GLN A 252 -10.36 -3.60 -20.31
C GLN A 252 -9.60 -4.34 -19.21
N GLU A 253 -8.98 -5.48 -19.53
CA GLU A 253 -8.26 -6.29 -18.53
C GLU A 253 -7.04 -5.56 -17.96
N ASP A 254 -6.24 -4.90 -18.81
CA ASP A 254 -5.10 -4.08 -18.39
C ASP A 254 -5.53 -2.88 -17.54
N SER A 255 -6.63 -2.21 -17.92
CA SER A 255 -7.20 -1.09 -17.16
C SER A 255 -7.66 -1.55 -15.78
N HIS A 256 -8.34 -2.69 -15.71
CA HIS A 256 -8.77 -3.31 -14.45
C HIS A 256 -7.57 -3.72 -13.58
N ARG A 257 -6.50 -4.26 -14.17
CA ARG A 257 -5.26 -4.54 -13.44
C ARG A 257 -4.68 -3.27 -12.82
N VAL A 258 -4.47 -2.22 -13.61
CA VAL A 258 -3.89 -0.96 -13.12
C VAL A 258 -4.79 -0.33 -12.06
N ALA A 259 -6.11 -0.39 -12.23
CA ALA A 259 -7.06 0.04 -11.20
C ALA A 259 -6.88 -0.75 -9.90
N ALA A 260 -6.75 -2.08 -9.95
CA ALA A 260 -6.50 -2.90 -8.78
C ALA A 260 -5.17 -2.54 -8.07
N GLU A 261 -4.12 -2.24 -8.83
CA GLU A 261 -2.82 -1.80 -8.29
C GLU A 261 -2.91 -0.45 -7.57
N ILE A 262 -3.64 0.52 -8.13
CA ILE A 262 -3.90 1.83 -7.54
C ILE A 262 -4.72 1.66 -6.25
N VAL A 263 -5.85 0.94 -6.32
CA VAL A 263 -6.74 0.69 -5.17
C VAL A 263 -5.98 -0.01 -4.04
N ALA A 264 -5.23 -1.06 -4.34
CA ALA A 264 -4.38 -1.74 -3.35
C ALA A 264 -3.35 -0.78 -2.74
N GLY A 265 -2.76 0.10 -3.57
CA GLY A 265 -1.86 1.16 -3.13
C GLY A 265 -2.52 2.14 -2.17
N MET A 266 -3.72 2.62 -2.49
CA MET A 266 -4.51 3.54 -1.66
C MET A 266 -4.82 2.92 -0.29
N ILE A 267 -5.42 1.73 -0.28
CA ILE A 267 -5.79 1.01 0.95
C ILE A 267 -4.56 0.75 1.83
N ARG A 268 -3.43 0.33 1.24
CA ARG A 268 -2.22 0.02 2.02
C ARG A 268 -1.44 1.27 2.41
N GLY A 269 -1.56 2.35 1.65
CA GLY A 269 -0.99 3.66 1.95
C GLY A 269 -1.74 4.39 3.06
N SER A 270 -3.03 4.08 3.24
CA SER A 270 -3.92 4.73 4.20
C SER A 270 -3.86 4.22 5.63
N LYS A 271 -3.04 3.20 5.91
CA LYS A 271 -2.94 2.52 7.22
C LYS A 271 -2.88 3.45 8.45
N TYR A 272 -2.27 4.63 8.33
CA TYR A 272 -2.10 5.58 9.45
C TYR A 272 -2.74 6.95 9.17
N TRP A 273 -3.71 7.01 8.26
CA TRP A 273 -4.47 8.23 7.97
C TRP A 273 -5.34 8.61 9.17
N THR A 274 -5.66 9.89 9.28
CA THR A 274 -6.46 10.47 10.36
C THR A 274 -7.90 10.63 9.90
N LEU A 275 -8.88 10.59 10.81
CA LEU A 275 -10.30 10.75 10.49
C LEU A 275 -10.63 12.14 9.92
N GLU A 276 -9.90 13.16 10.34
CA GLU A 276 -10.11 14.56 9.92
C GLU A 276 -9.70 14.85 8.46
N MET A 277 -9.16 13.87 7.74
CA MET A 277 -8.85 14.05 6.32
C MET A 277 -10.13 14.11 5.49
N GLU A 278 -10.44 15.27 4.92
CA GLU A 278 -11.66 15.57 4.16
C GLU A 278 -12.01 14.49 3.11
N HIS A 279 -11.02 14.14 2.26
CA HIS A 279 -11.12 13.09 1.23
C HIS A 279 -10.41 11.78 1.63
N GLY A 280 -9.89 11.72 2.87
CA GLY A 280 -9.04 10.64 3.35
C GLY A 280 -9.52 9.98 4.63
N ASP A 281 -10.80 10.14 5.00
CA ASP A 281 -11.36 9.39 6.11
C ASP A 281 -11.21 7.89 5.79
N PRO A 282 -10.41 7.12 6.56
CA PRO A 282 -10.20 5.70 6.32
C PRO A 282 -11.52 4.91 6.35
N ARG A 283 -12.53 5.41 7.07
CA ARG A 283 -13.87 4.84 7.08
C ARG A 283 -14.56 5.03 5.73
N ARG A 284 -14.33 6.15 5.02
CA ARG A 284 -14.97 6.47 3.73
C ARG A 284 -14.34 5.77 2.53
N MET A 285 -13.35 4.91 2.73
CA MET A 285 -12.77 4.08 1.66
C MET A 285 -13.73 2.99 1.14
N TYR A 286 -15.00 2.95 1.60
CA TYR A 286 -16.04 2.11 1.02
C TYR A 286 -16.20 2.29 -0.50
N GLN A 287 -15.96 3.49 -1.03
CA GLN A 287 -15.99 3.72 -2.48
C GLN A 287 -14.95 2.86 -3.23
N LEU A 288 -13.80 2.57 -2.61
CA LEU A 288 -12.79 1.65 -3.16
C LEU A 288 -13.29 0.19 -3.12
N ILE A 289 -14.11 -0.16 -2.13
CA ILE A 289 -14.77 -1.47 -2.05
C ILE A 289 -15.81 -1.60 -3.16
N ASP A 290 -16.58 -0.54 -3.44
CA ASP A 290 -17.53 -0.55 -4.55
C ASP A 290 -16.82 -0.67 -5.90
N PHE A 291 -15.67 -0.02 -6.07
CA PHE A 291 -14.82 -0.24 -7.23
C PHE A 291 -14.34 -1.69 -7.36
N ILE A 292 -13.90 -2.31 -6.27
CA ILE A 292 -13.52 -3.74 -6.25
C ILE A 292 -14.73 -4.61 -6.61
N ARG A 293 -15.91 -4.33 -6.06
CA ARG A 293 -17.16 -5.05 -6.37
C ARG A 293 -17.52 -4.92 -7.84
N THR A 294 -17.44 -3.72 -8.41
CA THR A 294 -17.69 -3.50 -9.84
C THR A 294 -16.68 -4.22 -10.71
N LEU A 295 -15.38 -4.19 -10.36
CA LEU A 295 -14.35 -4.96 -11.07
C LEU A 295 -14.65 -6.47 -11.06
N ILE A 296 -14.99 -7.01 -9.88
CA ILE A 296 -15.38 -8.41 -9.72
C ILE A 296 -16.62 -8.71 -10.57
N ASN A 297 -17.66 -7.88 -10.51
CA ASN A 297 -18.89 -8.13 -11.25
C ASN A 297 -18.73 -7.98 -12.78
N ASN A 298 -17.89 -7.04 -13.24
CA ASN A 298 -17.68 -6.77 -14.67
C ASN A 298 -16.92 -7.89 -15.38
N GLN A 299 -16.03 -8.62 -14.70
CA GLN A 299 -15.24 -9.70 -15.31
C GLN A 299 -15.97 -11.05 -15.39
N ILE A 300 -17.19 -11.14 -14.84
CA ILE A 300 -17.80 -12.42 -14.50
C ILE A 300 -19.08 -12.64 -15.34
N ASN A 301 -18.92 -13.26 -16.51
CA ASN A 301 -20.01 -13.60 -17.43
C ASN A 301 -20.31 -15.13 -17.53
N SER A 302 -19.86 -15.96 -16.58
CA SER A 302 -20.24 -17.40 -16.56
C SER A 302 -20.34 -18.00 -15.16
N ASN A 303 -21.47 -18.65 -14.84
CA ASN A 303 -21.85 -19.08 -13.48
C ASN A 303 -20.81 -19.97 -12.77
N THR A 304 -20.07 -20.83 -13.48
CA THR A 304 -19.08 -21.73 -12.85
C THR A 304 -17.72 -21.06 -12.58
N PHE A 305 -17.25 -20.21 -13.50
CA PHE A 305 -16.04 -19.41 -13.29
C PHE A 305 -16.26 -18.31 -12.24
N THR A 306 -17.50 -17.80 -12.15
CA THR A 306 -17.98 -16.87 -11.12
C THR A 306 -17.71 -17.41 -9.72
N GLU A 307 -18.23 -18.61 -9.44
CA GLU A 307 -18.15 -19.18 -8.10
C GLU A 307 -16.73 -19.54 -7.73
N THR A 308 -15.96 -20.10 -8.66
CA THR A 308 -14.53 -20.41 -8.44
C THR A 308 -13.73 -19.15 -8.07
N SER A 309 -13.97 -18.03 -8.77
CA SER A 309 -13.30 -16.76 -8.52
C SER A 309 -13.70 -16.14 -7.18
N ARG A 310 -14.99 -16.21 -6.81
CA ARG A 310 -15.48 -15.77 -5.49
C ARG A 310 -14.84 -16.54 -4.34
N TRP A 311 -14.78 -17.86 -4.45
CA TRP A 311 -14.14 -18.69 -3.43
C TRP A 311 -12.63 -18.45 -3.33
N SER A 312 -11.94 -18.22 -4.45
CA SER A 312 -10.53 -17.80 -4.46
C SER A 312 -10.33 -16.47 -3.71
N LEU A 313 -11.24 -15.50 -3.86
CA LEU A 313 -11.20 -14.25 -3.09
C LEU A 313 -11.48 -14.50 -1.59
N ILE A 314 -12.46 -15.33 -1.26
CA ILE A 314 -12.78 -15.69 0.14
C ILE A 314 -11.56 -16.34 0.82
N GLN A 315 -10.82 -17.21 0.13
CA GLN A 315 -9.59 -17.82 0.67
C GLN A 315 -8.55 -16.79 1.10
N THR A 316 -8.55 -15.57 0.54
CA THR A 316 -7.62 -14.52 0.97
C THR A 316 -7.86 -14.08 2.42
N LEU A 317 -9.09 -14.25 2.94
CA LEU A 317 -9.45 -13.95 4.32
C LEU A 317 -8.66 -14.78 5.34
N LYS A 318 -8.02 -15.88 4.92
CA LYS A 318 -7.12 -16.68 5.78
C LYS A 318 -5.99 -15.85 6.40
N MET A 319 -5.65 -14.71 5.80
CA MET A 319 -4.67 -13.78 6.34
C MET A 319 -5.09 -13.15 7.69
N PHE A 320 -6.39 -13.11 7.98
CA PHE A 320 -6.95 -12.62 9.25
C PHE A 320 -7.03 -13.70 10.33
N GLN A 321 -6.92 -14.98 9.95
CA GLN A 321 -6.86 -16.12 10.88
C GLN A 321 -8.01 -16.07 11.91
N TRP A 322 -7.74 -16.33 13.18
CA TRP A 322 -8.72 -16.36 14.28
C TRP A 322 -9.41 -15.02 14.58
N ARG A 323 -9.01 -13.91 13.95
CA ARG A 323 -9.55 -12.57 14.25
C ARG A 323 -10.90 -12.27 13.60
N ILE A 324 -11.45 -13.17 12.80
CA ILE A 324 -12.73 -13.01 12.12
C ILE A 324 -13.68 -14.21 12.36
N PRO A 325 -13.94 -14.60 13.63
CA PRO A 325 -14.66 -15.84 13.91
C PRO A 325 -16.07 -15.87 13.33
N SER A 326 -16.87 -14.80 13.47
CA SER A 326 -18.21 -14.75 12.87
C SER A 326 -18.21 -14.89 11.35
N ILE A 327 -17.24 -14.28 10.66
CA ILE A 327 -17.09 -14.39 9.21
C ILE A 327 -16.80 -15.85 8.84
N TRP A 328 -15.94 -16.54 9.60
CA TRP A 328 -15.70 -17.97 9.38
C TRP A 328 -16.95 -18.82 9.59
N CYS A 329 -17.76 -18.52 10.60
CA CYS A 329 -19.04 -19.18 10.78
C CYS A 329 -19.96 -18.97 9.57
N THR A 330 -20.09 -17.74 9.07
CA THR A 330 -20.91 -17.44 7.87
C THR A 330 -20.38 -18.17 6.63
N ILE A 331 -19.07 -18.16 6.40
CA ILE A 331 -18.44 -18.87 5.27
C ILE A 331 -18.67 -20.38 5.39
N HIS A 332 -18.54 -20.94 6.59
CA HIS A 332 -18.73 -22.36 6.83
C HIS A 332 -20.17 -22.81 6.58
N GLU A 333 -21.17 -22.05 7.04
CA GLU A 333 -22.57 -22.36 6.74
C GLU A 333 -22.86 -22.27 5.25
N HIS A 334 -22.35 -21.25 4.55
CA HIS A 334 -22.52 -21.15 3.11
C HIS A 334 -21.77 -22.26 2.33
N ALA A 335 -20.59 -22.66 2.81
CA ALA A 335 -19.81 -23.75 2.22
C ALA A 335 -20.58 -25.08 2.26
N LYS A 336 -21.30 -25.37 3.37
CA LYS A 336 -22.11 -26.60 3.52
C LYS A 336 -23.15 -26.76 2.41
N GLU A 337 -23.80 -25.67 2.02
CA GLU A 337 -24.82 -25.67 0.96
C GLU A 337 -24.23 -26.02 -0.42
N LEU A 338 -22.91 -25.88 -0.58
CA LEU A 338 -22.19 -26.02 -1.84
C LEU A 338 -21.22 -27.21 -1.86
N LEU A 339 -21.22 -28.08 -0.84
CA LEU A 339 -20.35 -29.26 -0.80
C LEU A 339 -20.66 -30.25 -1.94
N ASP A 340 -21.94 -30.38 -2.30
CA ASP A 340 -22.41 -31.25 -3.38
C ASP A 340 -22.48 -30.52 -4.74
N TYR A 341 -21.88 -29.34 -4.86
CA TYR A 341 -21.94 -28.53 -6.08
C TYR A 341 -21.45 -29.30 -7.30
N SER A 342 -22.19 -29.30 -8.41
CA SER A 342 -21.96 -30.19 -9.56
C SER A 342 -20.55 -30.10 -10.16
N PHE A 343 -19.93 -28.91 -10.13
CA PHE A 343 -18.63 -28.66 -10.75
C PHE A 343 -17.46 -28.88 -9.77
N LYS A 344 -16.56 -29.81 -10.13
CA LYS A 344 -15.35 -30.15 -9.35
C LYS A 344 -14.47 -28.95 -8.97
N PRO A 345 -14.17 -27.98 -9.87
CA PRO A 345 -13.30 -26.86 -9.52
C PRO A 345 -13.83 -25.99 -8.38
N VAL A 346 -15.15 -25.83 -8.28
CA VAL A 346 -15.79 -25.08 -7.19
C VAL A 346 -15.62 -25.84 -5.86
N ARG A 347 -15.89 -27.16 -5.86
CA ARG A 347 -15.68 -28.00 -4.67
C ARG A 347 -14.23 -27.99 -4.18
N GLU A 348 -13.26 -27.98 -5.09
CA GLU A 348 -11.83 -27.87 -4.74
C GLU A 348 -11.46 -26.52 -4.11
N HIS A 349 -12.13 -25.43 -4.49
CA HIS A 349 -11.91 -24.13 -3.86
C HIS A 349 -12.65 -23.99 -2.53
N ILE A 350 -13.81 -24.62 -2.36
CA ILE A 350 -14.52 -24.66 -1.08
C ILE A 350 -13.71 -25.46 -0.05
N ALA A 351 -13.08 -26.56 -0.47
CA ALA A 351 -12.30 -27.42 0.43
C ALA A 351 -10.95 -26.82 0.86
N LYS A 352 -10.43 -25.83 0.13
CA LYS A 352 -9.16 -25.13 0.40
C LYS A 352 -9.40 -23.87 1.21
#